data_AF-A0A918Q525-F1
#
_entry.id   AF-A0A918Q525-F1
#
_cell.length_a   1.000
_cell.length_b   1.000
_cell.length_c   1.000
_cell.angle_alpha   90.00
_cell.angle_beta   90.00
_cell.angle_gamma   90.00
#
_symmetry.space_group_name_H-M   'P 1'
#
loop_
_entity.id
_entity.type
_entity.pdbx_description
1 polymer ?
#
loop_
_entity_poly.entity_id
_entity_poly.type
_entity_poly.pdbx_seq_one_letter_code
_entity_poly.pdbx_strand_id
1 'polypeptide(L)'
;MPMKKARLSVYLDKDILDGLQAYAARHNQSLSLIAEASIAAFVNPDEREAALIKRFVRLERSLLRLERDNRITGEALMVFVRFWLTTAPPLPEPAQLAANATSAERYEAFMRALGQRLAKGPAAWQEIESDSPNSGG
;
A
#
# COMPACT_ATOMS: atom_id res chain seq x y z
N MET A 1 11.66 18.55 -37.72
CA MET A 1 10.32 18.92 -38.23
C MET A 1 9.34 17.82 -37.81
N PRO A 2 8.16 18.12 -37.25
CA PRO A 2 7.20 17.07 -36.95
C PRO A 2 6.80 16.39 -38.25
N MET A 3 7.11 15.10 -38.37
CA MET A 3 6.69 14.29 -39.52
C MET A 3 5.17 14.19 -39.52
N LYS A 4 4.55 14.57 -40.63
CA LYS A 4 3.09 14.53 -40.79
C LYS A 4 2.64 13.05 -40.67
N LYS A 5 1.69 12.76 -39.77
CA LYS A 5 1.16 11.40 -39.57
C LYS A 5 0.55 10.87 -40.88
N ALA A 6 0.85 9.61 -41.21
CA ALA A 6 0.27 8.93 -42.36
C ALA A 6 -1.20 8.53 -42.06
N ARG A 7 -2.10 8.70 -43.04
CA ARG A 7 -3.49 8.27 -42.91
C ARG A 7 -3.57 6.75 -43.15
N LEU A 8 -4.12 6.04 -42.17
CA LEU A 8 -4.41 4.61 -42.26
C LEU A 8 -5.92 4.40 -42.37
N SER A 9 -6.38 3.63 -43.37
CA SER A 9 -7.78 3.25 -43.54
C SER A 9 -7.87 1.73 -43.51
N VAL A 10 -8.45 1.18 -42.44
CA VAL A 10 -8.54 -0.27 -42.20
C VAL A 10 -9.96 -0.61 -41.76
N TYR A 11 -10.47 -1.75 -42.22
CA TYR A 11 -11.73 -2.30 -41.74
C TYR A 11 -11.50 -3.08 -40.45
N LEU A 12 -12.32 -2.83 -39.45
CA LEU A 12 -12.32 -3.52 -38.17
C LEU A 12 -13.64 -4.24 -38.00
N ASP A 13 -13.61 -5.43 -37.40
CA ASP A 13 -14.83 -6.08 -36.94
C ASP A 13 -15.54 -5.18 -35.93
N LYS A 14 -16.88 -5.25 -35.94
CA LYS A 14 -17.73 -4.39 -35.11
C LYS A 14 -17.35 -4.48 -33.64
N ASP A 15 -17.15 -5.70 -33.13
CA ASP A 15 -16.79 -5.95 -31.73
C ASP A 15 -15.45 -5.30 -31.34
N ILE A 16 -14.48 -5.29 -32.26
CA ILE A 16 -13.17 -4.66 -32.04
C ILE A 16 -13.30 -3.14 -32.02
N LEU A 17 -14.07 -2.58 -32.96
CA LEU A 17 -14.33 -1.14 -33.01
C LEU A 17 -15.04 -0.66 -31.74
N ASP A 18 -16.08 -1.37 -31.31
CA ASP A 18 -16.85 -1.06 -30.11
C ASP A 18 -15.96 -1.13 -28.86
N GLY A 19 -15.10 -2.15 -28.75
CA GLY A 19 -14.13 -2.26 -27.68
C GLY A 19 -13.13 -1.10 -27.63
N LEU A 20 -12.61 -0.70 -28.80
CA LEU A 20 -11.66 0.42 -28.91
C LEU A 20 -12.31 1.76 -28.54
N GLN A 21 -13.55 1.99 -28.97
CA GLN A 21 -14.35 3.16 -28.61
C GLN A 21 -14.64 3.21 -27.11
N ALA A 22 -15.04 2.08 -26.52
CA ALA A 22 -15.29 1.99 -25.08
C ALA A 22 -14.01 2.29 -24.27
N TYR A 23 -12.86 1.77 -24.71
CA TYR A 23 -11.58 2.04 -24.07
C TYR A 23 -11.21 3.53 -24.13
N ALA A 24 -11.34 4.14 -25.31
CA ALA A 24 -11.07 5.56 -25.54
C ALA A 24 -11.97 6.46 -24.67
N ALA A 25 -13.27 6.15 -24.60
CA ALA A 25 -14.23 6.87 -23.77
C ALA A 25 -13.90 6.78 -22.27
N ARG A 26 -13.55 5.59 -21.77
CA ARG A 26 -13.15 5.38 -20.37
C ARG A 26 -11.93 6.21 -19.95
N HIS A 27 -11.03 6.49 -20.88
CA HIS A 27 -9.78 7.22 -20.62
C HIS A 27 -9.83 8.68 -21.08
N ASN A 28 -10.98 9.15 -21.58
CA ASN A 28 -11.17 10.49 -22.14
C ASN A 28 -10.12 10.86 -23.21
N GLN A 29 -9.82 9.91 -24.10
CA GLN A 29 -8.83 10.04 -25.18
C GLN A 29 -9.47 9.83 -26.56
N SER A 30 -8.84 10.34 -27.62
CA SER A 30 -9.37 10.19 -28.98
C SER A 30 -9.17 8.77 -29.52
N LEU A 31 -10.11 8.29 -30.33
CA LEU A 31 -10.04 6.96 -30.93
C LEU A 31 -8.76 6.77 -31.77
N SER A 32 -8.36 7.80 -32.52
CA SER A 32 -7.14 7.77 -33.33
C SER A 32 -5.87 7.65 -32.48
N LEU A 33 -5.83 8.29 -31.30
CA LEU A 33 -4.68 8.22 -30.40
C LEU A 33 -4.57 6.82 -29.78
N ILE A 34 -5.69 6.27 -29.31
CA ILE A 34 -5.73 4.90 -28.78
C ILE A 34 -5.36 3.88 -29.86
N ALA A 35 -5.88 4.04 -31.08
CA ALA A 35 -5.56 3.16 -32.20
C ALA A 35 -4.06 3.17 -32.53
N GLU A 36 -3.46 4.35 -32.67
CA GLU A 36 -2.03 4.50 -32.94
C GLU A 36 -1.17 3.89 -31.83
N ALA A 37 -1.49 4.17 -30.56
CA ALA A 37 -0.77 3.61 -29.42
C ALA A 37 -0.87 2.08 -29.35
N SER A 38 -2.05 1.53 -29.66
CA SER A 38 -2.28 0.08 -29.70
C SER A 38 -1.47 -0.59 -30.81
N ILE A 39 -1.45 0.01 -32.01
CA ILE A 39 -0.66 -0.48 -33.14
C ILE A 39 0.84 -0.38 -32.84
N ALA A 40 1.32 0.75 -32.31
CA ALA A 40 2.72 0.91 -31.94
C ALA A 40 3.14 -0.14 -30.90
N ALA A 41 2.31 -0.39 -29.88
CA ALA A 41 2.56 -1.42 -28.87
C ALA A 41 2.52 -2.85 -29.44
N PHE A 42 1.75 -3.11 -30.49
CA PHE A 42 1.70 -4.40 -31.18
C PHE A 42 2.94 -4.62 -32.05
N VAL A 43 3.41 -3.59 -32.75
CA VAL A 43 4.58 -3.67 -33.65
C VAL A 43 5.90 -3.73 -32.87
N ASN A 44 5.97 -3.11 -31.68
CA ASN A 44 7.14 -3.12 -30.81
C ASN A 44 6.88 -3.89 -29.51
N PRO A 45 6.76 -5.23 -29.54
CA PRO A 45 6.48 -6.03 -28.35
C PRO A 45 7.56 -5.87 -27.28
N ASP A 46 8.84 -5.79 -27.68
CA ASP A 46 9.97 -5.64 -26.76
C ASP A 46 9.91 -4.33 -25.96
N GLU A 47 9.43 -3.23 -26.55
CA GLU A 47 9.27 -1.95 -25.85
C GLU A 47 8.14 -2.03 -24.82
N ARG A 48 7.03 -2.71 -25.15
CA ARG A 48 5.93 -2.96 -24.21
C ARG A 48 6.39 -3.83 -23.04
N GLU A 49 7.13 -4.90 -23.32
CA GLU A 49 7.68 -5.79 -22.29
C GLU A 49 8.68 -5.06 -21.40
N ALA A 50 9.58 -4.27 -21.99
CA ALA A 50 10.53 -3.46 -21.23
C ALA A 50 9.83 -2.43 -20.32
N ALA A 51 8.73 -1.82 -20.79
CA ALA A 51 7.93 -0.90 -19.98
C ALA A 51 7.26 -1.62 -18.79
N LEU A 52 6.75 -2.84 -18.99
CA LEU A 52 6.20 -3.67 -17.93
C LEU A 52 7.28 -4.06 -16.91
N ILE A 53 8.44 -4.54 -17.36
CA ILE A 53 9.58 -4.87 -16.50
C ILE A 53 9.98 -3.65 -15.66
N LYS A 54 10.07 -2.46 -16.28
CA LYS A 54 10.39 -1.21 -15.57
C LYS A 54 9.34 -0.85 -14.51
N ARG A 55 8.06 -1.13 -14.77
CA ARG A 55 6.98 -0.94 -13.80
C ARG A 55 7.11 -1.94 -12.64
N PHE A 56 7.41 -3.20 -12.93
CA PHE A 56 7.67 -4.22 -11.90
C PHE A 56 8.84 -3.84 -11.00
N VAL A 57 9.98 -3.46 -11.58
CA VAL A 57 11.14 -3.00 -10.81
C VAL A 57 10.81 -1.80 -9.93
N ARG A 58 9.94 -0.89 -10.38
CA ARG A 58 9.47 0.24 -9.56
C ARG A 58 8.60 -0.24 -8.39
N LEU A 59 7.69 -1.17 -8.63
CA LEU A 59 6.82 -1.75 -7.60
C LEU A 59 7.64 -2.50 -6.55
N GLU A 60 8.61 -3.31 -6.97
CA GLU A 60 9.51 -4.04 -6.08
C GLU A 60 10.26 -3.08 -5.14
N ARG A 61 10.85 -2.00 -5.66
CA ARG A 61 11.49 -0.97 -4.82
C ARG A 61 10.51 -0.31 -3.85
N SER A 62 9.26 -0.11 -4.27
CA SER A 62 8.23 0.45 -3.40
C SER A 62 7.86 -0.50 -2.27
N LEU A 63 7.77 -1.80 -2.56
CA LEU A 63 7.50 -2.84 -1.56
C LEU A 63 8.64 -2.95 -0.56
N LEU A 64 9.89 -2.98 -1.01
CA LEU A 64 11.05 -3.01 -0.12
C LEU A 64 11.11 -1.77 0.79
N ARG A 65 10.74 -0.60 0.27
CA ARG A 65 10.63 0.62 1.08
C ARG A 65 9.52 0.51 2.11
N LEU A 66 8.34 0.06 1.69
CA LEU A 66 7.20 -0.13 2.59
C LEU A 66 7.51 -1.13 3.71
N GLU A 67 8.20 -2.22 3.40
CA GLU A 67 8.64 -3.21 4.38
C GLU A 67 9.62 -2.59 5.38
N ARG A 68 10.60 -1.82 4.89
CA ARG A 68 11.53 -1.07 5.76
C ARG A 68 10.78 -0.09 6.65
N ASP A 69 9.86 0.69 6.10
CA ASP A 69 9.13 1.72 6.84
C ASP A 69 8.22 1.06 7.89
N ASN A 70 7.52 -0.03 7.56
CA ASN A 70 6.74 -0.81 8.51
C ASN A 70 7.60 -1.38 9.65
N ARG A 71 8.80 -1.88 9.34
CA ARG A 71 9.74 -2.34 10.38
C ARG A 71 10.15 -1.18 11.31
N ILE A 72 10.49 -0.02 10.74
CA ILE A 72 10.85 1.18 11.53
C ILE A 72 9.68 1.62 12.41
N THR A 73 8.46 1.67 11.88
CA THR A 73 7.27 2.02 12.65
C THR A 73 7.01 1.02 13.78
N GLY A 74 7.17 -0.29 13.51
CA GLY A 74 7.09 -1.32 14.54
C GLY A 74 8.12 -1.14 15.65
N GLU A 75 9.38 -0.90 15.30
CA GLU A 75 10.46 -0.63 16.26
C GLU A 75 10.18 0.65 17.08
N ALA A 76 9.76 1.73 16.43
CA ALA A 76 9.42 3.00 17.09
C ALA A 76 8.25 2.84 18.07
N LEU A 77 7.20 2.10 17.68
CA LEU A 77 6.07 1.80 18.56
C LEU A 77 6.51 0.99 19.78
N MET A 78 7.34 -0.02 19.58
CA MET A 78 7.87 -0.83 20.69
C MET A 78 8.68 0.02 21.69
N VAL A 79 9.53 0.90 21.17
CA VAL A 79 10.27 1.86 22.01
C VAL A 79 9.31 2.81 22.74
N PHE A 80 8.30 3.34 22.05
CA PHE A 80 7.29 4.22 22.65
C PHE A 80 6.52 3.53 23.78
N VAL A 81 6.03 2.31 23.57
CA VAL A 81 5.30 1.54 24.61
C VAL A 81 6.19 1.30 25.82
N ARG A 82 7.45 0.90 25.60
CA ARG A 82 8.41 0.72 26.69
C ARG A 82 8.60 2.01 27.46
N PHE A 83 8.91 3.10 26.76
CA PHE A 83 9.08 4.43 27.36
C PHE A 83 7.85 4.83 28.19
N TRP A 84 6.65 4.72 27.63
CA TRP A 84 5.40 5.06 28.30
C TRP A 84 5.17 4.24 29.57
N LEU A 85 5.44 2.93 29.55
CA LEU A 85 5.29 2.06 30.72
C LEU A 85 6.34 2.31 31.80
N THR A 86 7.54 2.77 31.43
CA THR A 86 8.63 3.02 32.38
C THR A 86 8.68 4.45 32.91
N THR A 87 7.90 5.37 32.34
CA THR A 87 7.87 6.77 32.81
C THR A 87 7.02 6.88 34.07
N ALA A 88 7.63 6.70 35.24
CA ALA A 88 6.99 6.98 36.52
C ALA A 88 7.10 8.49 36.86
N PRO A 89 6.10 9.09 37.54
CA PRO A 89 6.28 10.40 38.17
C PRO A 89 7.50 10.36 39.10
N PRO A 90 8.25 11.47 39.28
CA PRO A 90 9.37 11.50 40.22
C PRO A 90 8.86 11.18 41.63
N LEU A 91 9.25 10.01 42.13
CA LEU A 91 8.88 9.45 43.44
C LEU A 91 10.13 9.41 44.36
N PRO A 92 9.98 9.35 45.70
CA PRO A 92 11.11 9.11 46.61
C PRO A 92 11.85 7.80 46.29
N GLU A 93 13.18 7.72 46.49
CA GLU A 93 14.04 6.57 46.09
C GLU A 93 13.45 5.16 46.34
N PRO A 94 12.94 4.81 47.54
CA PRO A 94 12.38 3.47 47.77
C PRO A 94 11.12 3.18 46.92
N ALA A 95 10.35 4.20 46.58
CA ALA A 95 9.18 4.08 45.71
C ALA A 95 9.56 3.99 44.21
N GLN A 96 10.73 4.49 43.81
CA GLN A 96 11.23 4.35 42.43
C GLN A 96 11.59 2.89 42.10
N LEU A 97 12.28 2.18 43.01
CA LEU A 97 12.63 0.76 42.82
C LEU A 97 11.37 -0.11 42.66
N ALA A 98 10.35 0.11 43.49
CA ALA A 98 9.06 -0.58 43.39
C ALA A 98 8.30 -0.24 42.09
N ALA A 99 8.30 1.04 41.68
CA ALA A 99 7.69 1.47 40.42
C ALA A 99 8.41 0.89 39.18
N ASN A 100 9.74 0.79 39.22
CA ASN A 100 10.54 0.19 38.16
C ASN A 100 10.34 -1.33 38.03
N ALA A 101 10.23 -2.05 39.15
CA ALA A 101 9.87 -3.47 39.11
C ALA A 101 8.48 -3.68 38.48
N THR A 102 7.52 -2.83 38.86
CA THR A 102 6.16 -2.86 38.31
C THR A 102 6.12 -2.55 36.80
N SER A 103 6.99 -1.67 36.29
CA SER A 103 7.02 -1.34 34.86
C SER A 103 7.58 -2.46 33.98
N ALA A 104 8.56 -3.21 34.49
CA ALA A 104 9.09 -4.39 33.82
C ALA A 104 8.01 -5.49 33.68
N GLU A 105 7.27 -5.78 34.76
CA GLU A 105 6.17 -6.75 34.74
C GLU A 105 5.06 -6.35 33.75
N ARG A 106 4.71 -5.06 33.70
CA ARG A 106 3.72 -4.53 32.75
C ARG A 106 4.16 -4.69 31.30
N TYR A 107 5.44 -4.45 31.01
CA TYR A 107 5.99 -4.64 29.67
C TYR A 107 5.96 -6.11 29.23
N GLU A 108 6.34 -7.04 30.12
CA GLU A 108 6.24 -8.48 29.82
C GLU A 108 4.80 -8.96 29.62
N ALA A 109 3.85 -8.44 30.41
CA ALA A 109 2.44 -8.72 30.23
C ALA A 109 1.93 -8.21 28.86
N PHE A 110 2.33 -6.99 28.48
CA PHE A 110 2.03 -6.44 27.15
C PHE A 110 2.60 -7.31 26.02
N MET A 111 3.87 -7.72 26.11
CA MET A 111 4.51 -8.56 25.11
C MET A 111 3.82 -9.92 24.94
N ARG A 112 3.42 -10.55 26.05
CA ARG A 112 2.62 -11.79 26.01
C ARG A 112 1.28 -11.60 25.33
N ALA A 113 0.54 -10.55 25.70
CA ALA A 113 -0.76 -10.25 25.10
C ALA A 113 -0.64 -9.95 23.60
N LEU A 114 0.38 -9.19 23.19
CA LEU A 114 0.67 -8.90 21.79
C LEU A 114 1.01 -10.17 21.01
N GLY A 115 1.90 -11.01 21.53
CA GLY A 115 2.27 -12.29 20.90
C GLY A 115 1.08 -13.22 20.72
N GLN A 116 0.23 -13.35 21.76
CA GLN A 116 -1.01 -14.13 21.68
C GLN A 116 -1.98 -13.56 20.64
N ARG A 117 -2.11 -12.24 20.53
CA ARG A 117 -2.97 -11.60 19.53
C ARG A 117 -2.45 -11.83 18.12
N LEU A 118 -1.14 -11.68 17.89
CA LEU A 118 -0.53 -11.92 16.57
C LEU A 118 -0.66 -13.39 16.13
N ALA A 119 -0.52 -14.34 17.06
CA ALA A 119 -0.71 -15.77 16.79
C ALA A 119 -2.16 -16.15 16.43
N LYS A 120 -3.15 -15.37 16.86
CA LYS A 120 -4.59 -15.60 16.57
C LYS A 120 -5.02 -15.14 15.17
N GLY A 121 -4.14 -14.48 14.38
CA GLY A 121 -4.46 -14.03 13.03
C GLY A 121 -5.17 -12.66 12.97
N PRO A 122 -5.63 -12.22 11.78
CA PRO A 122 -6.01 -10.84 11.55
C PRO A 122 -7.38 -10.52 12.17
N ALA A 123 -7.41 -9.81 13.31
CA ALA A 123 -8.65 -9.35 13.93
C ALA A 123 -8.65 -7.89 14.41
N ALA A 124 -7.49 -7.21 14.46
CA ALA A 124 -7.44 -5.87 15.06
C ALA A 124 -8.15 -4.79 14.23
N TRP A 125 -8.13 -4.88 12.90
CA TRP A 125 -8.74 -3.87 12.02
C TRP A 125 -10.25 -4.10 11.82
N GLN A 126 -10.70 -5.36 11.88
CA GLN A 126 -12.12 -5.71 11.75
C GLN A 126 -12.93 -5.32 12.99
N GLU A 127 -12.35 -5.41 14.19
CA GLU A 127 -13.00 -4.95 15.43
C GLU A 127 -13.25 -3.43 15.44
N ILE A 128 -12.34 -2.64 14.86
CA ILE A 128 -12.47 -1.17 14.78
C ILE A 128 -13.57 -0.77 13.79
N GLU A 129 -13.74 -1.52 12.69
CA GLU A 129 -14.77 -1.25 11.69
C GLU A 129 -16.18 -1.57 12.21
N SER A 130 -16.32 -2.57 13.10
CA SER A 130 -17.59 -2.90 13.76
C SER A 130 -18.05 -1.88 14.83
N ASP A 131 -17.19 -0.96 15.25
CA ASP A 131 -17.54 0.07 16.25
C ASP A 131 -17.84 1.45 15.62
N SER A 132 -18.03 1.51 14.29
CA SER A 132 -18.62 2.69 13.66
C SER A 132 -20.10 2.73 14.02
N PRO A 133 -20.57 3.72 14.81
CA PRO A 133 -21.98 3.79 15.14
C PRO A 133 -22.74 4.03 13.85
N ASN A 134 -23.57 3.05 13.51
CA ASN A 134 -24.63 3.13 12.52
C ASN A 134 -25.24 4.55 12.54
N SER A 135 -24.83 5.41 11.60
CA SER A 135 -25.49 6.70 11.37
C SER A 135 -26.79 6.43 10.62
N GLY A 136 -27.76 5.90 11.36
CA GLY A 136 -29.16 5.90 11.00
C GLY A 136 -29.74 7.29 11.27
N GLY A 137 -30.14 7.95 10.20
CA GLY A 137 -30.91 9.19 10.16
C GLY A 137 -31.37 9.44 8.73
#